data_AF-A0A538IMD8-F1
#
_entry.id   AF-A0A538IMD8-F1
#
_cell.length_a   1.000
_cell.length_b   1.000
_cell.length_c   1.000
_cell.angle_alpha   90.00
_cell.angle_beta   90.00
_cell.angle_gamma   90.00
#
_symmetry.space_group_name_H-M   'P 1'
#
loop_
_entity.id
_entity.type
_entity.pdbx_description
1 polymer ?
#
loop_
_entity_poly.entity_id
_entity_poly.type
_entity_poly.pdbx_seq_one_letter_code
_entity_poly.pdbx_strand_id
1 'polypeptide(L)'
;MGRRASARVPDPRRGAVHPRRADPAGGRKHDGDRAARRRVRDARVHRAPRRCARARAARTDHRCVWTTLAFTSAFGAFAIAEATTALSTPGTGALLIFAHCMRALGALLLARWLWTSIVQSVRLRFVAAFVAVLTIAVLIVSAALNVVIGNTLQTNELNRLLEAGSAREASIQNLGEGALVPAQITASSSAVVDALQKEQRLDLSGIFKLLPLDFVMLVDHNGKALSAKENVPGRAARDLPVSESIGIVGQGVVQQARQGFPGQTALSVSFASGKSPVQSQILVVAASPAKQAGRVIGVVVVGYRIDRSFLLLVRQDTVADATILVGDQVSSTTFRSAATVSQAFSHIDFASAREIGTPLQRIVTIGGSQYVSAFVPVKANDGTVIGLLGLSRKSTTLADAQRNITRTLFLITLAVVLIAALLAWLSGGRVTKPIRSLTSAARQLRAGQLTARTGGRPDRHRRRGHGCDVQPSGRGDLAPAGANGRAPADRRRDARPGGHRPHARGGSDDRRCDGGHAIARGRLAARRRDDGGTAGRFER
;
A
#
# COMPACT_ATOMS: atom_id res chain seq x y z
N MET A 1 -11.10 41.67 -4.83
CA MET A 1 -12.19 41.05 -5.63
C MET A 1 -12.29 39.58 -5.24
N GLY A 2 -13.48 39.10 -4.88
CA GLY A 2 -13.72 37.71 -4.48
C GLY A 2 -14.83 37.58 -3.44
N ARG A 3 -16.10 37.66 -3.90
CA ARG A 3 -17.32 37.62 -3.09
C ARG A 3 -17.60 36.21 -2.54
N ARG A 4 -18.02 36.15 -1.27
CA ARG A 4 -18.69 35.02 -0.62
C ARG A 4 -20.14 34.90 -1.11
N ALA A 5 -20.63 33.67 -1.24
CA ALA A 5 -22.05 33.37 -1.27
C ALA A 5 -22.35 32.21 -0.29
N SER A 6 -23.38 32.42 0.52
CA SER A 6 -23.91 31.53 1.56
C SER A 6 -25.41 31.32 1.31
N ALA A 7 -25.96 30.32 2.02
CA ALA A 7 -27.38 30.04 2.27
C ALA A 7 -28.08 29.19 1.17
N ARG A 8 -29.02 28.28 1.48
CA ARG A 8 -29.86 28.04 2.67
C ARG A 8 -30.50 26.64 2.51
N VAL A 9 -30.62 25.87 3.59
CA VAL A 9 -31.46 24.65 3.67
C VAL A 9 -32.49 24.89 4.78
N PRO A 10 -33.80 24.62 4.56
CA PRO A 10 -34.78 24.64 5.64
C PRO A 10 -35.13 23.24 6.17
N ASP A 11 -35.33 23.22 7.48
CA ASP A 11 -35.76 22.11 8.36
C ASP A 11 -37.31 22.15 8.55
N PRO A 12 -37.98 21.39 9.46
CA PRO A 12 -39.08 20.48 9.13
C PRO A 12 -40.41 20.86 9.83
N ARG A 13 -41.47 20.03 9.68
CA ARG A 13 -42.47 19.62 10.72
C ARG A 13 -43.93 19.44 10.23
N ARG A 14 -44.59 18.44 10.87
CA ARG A 14 -46.04 18.26 11.19
C ARG A 14 -46.98 17.89 10.02
N GLY A 15 -48.02 17.06 10.17
CA GLY A 15 -48.68 16.37 11.30
C GLY A 15 -49.56 15.22 10.74
N ALA A 16 -49.78 14.13 11.49
CA ALA A 16 -50.91 13.87 12.41
C ALA A 16 -52.23 13.40 11.76
N VAL A 17 -52.81 12.34 12.35
CA VAL A 17 -54.24 12.13 12.71
C VAL A 17 -54.81 10.75 12.33
N HIS A 18 -55.14 9.98 13.38
CA HIS A 18 -56.07 8.84 13.45
C HIS A 18 -57.54 9.35 13.48
N PRO A 19 -58.54 8.53 13.13
CA PRO A 19 -59.46 8.09 14.19
C PRO A 19 -60.05 6.67 14.09
N ARG A 20 -60.69 6.33 15.21
CA ARG A 20 -61.36 5.11 15.72
C ARG A 20 -62.78 4.82 15.15
N ARG A 21 -63.16 3.52 15.27
CA ARG A 21 -64.44 2.89 15.71
C ARG A 21 -65.74 3.06 14.90
N ALA A 22 -66.40 1.93 14.59
CA ALA A 22 -67.68 1.50 15.21
C ALA A 22 -68.16 0.11 14.71
N ASP A 23 -68.44 -0.80 15.66
CA ASP A 23 -69.40 -1.93 15.62
C ASP A 23 -70.85 -1.38 15.82
N PRO A 24 -72.00 -2.12 15.87
CA PRO A 24 -72.21 -3.58 16.09
C PRO A 24 -73.43 -4.26 15.39
N ALA A 25 -73.58 -5.57 15.70
CA ALA A 25 -74.82 -6.31 16.03
C ALA A 25 -75.74 -6.96 14.95
N GLY A 26 -76.07 -8.25 15.18
CA GLY A 26 -77.45 -8.76 15.02
C GLY A 26 -77.67 -10.24 14.59
N GLY A 27 -78.29 -11.04 15.47
CA GLY A 27 -79.19 -12.19 15.15
C GLY A 27 -78.60 -13.62 15.14
N ARG A 28 -78.65 -14.46 16.20
CA ARG A 28 -79.74 -15.29 16.80
C ARG A 28 -80.46 -16.28 15.84
N LYS A 29 -80.23 -17.59 16.01
CA LYS A 29 -81.08 -18.66 16.63
C LYS A 29 -81.88 -19.51 15.60
N HIS A 30 -81.66 -20.83 15.59
CA HIS A 30 -82.72 -21.83 15.84
C HIS A 30 -82.21 -23.27 15.97
N ASP A 31 -82.80 -23.96 16.95
CA ASP A 31 -82.74 -25.37 17.32
C ASP A 31 -83.22 -26.34 16.23
N GLY A 32 -82.93 -27.64 16.41
CA GLY A 32 -83.75 -28.68 15.79
C GLY A 32 -83.12 -30.07 15.69
N ASP A 33 -83.19 -30.83 16.78
CA ASP A 33 -83.48 -32.27 16.86
C ASP A 33 -83.52 -33.10 15.56
N ARG A 34 -82.75 -34.21 15.54
CA ARG A 34 -83.31 -35.54 15.22
C ARG A 34 -82.36 -36.66 15.59
N ALA A 35 -82.79 -37.39 16.62
CA ALA A 35 -82.28 -38.67 17.04
C ALA A 35 -82.61 -39.81 16.04
N ALA A 36 -81.74 -40.83 16.11
CA ALA A 36 -82.03 -42.27 15.98
C ALA A 36 -82.60 -42.80 14.64
N ARG A 37 -81.81 -43.68 13.98
CA ARG A 37 -82.26 -45.01 13.53
C ARG A 37 -81.12 -45.89 12.98
N ARG A 38 -81.06 -47.12 13.55
CA ARG A 38 -80.65 -48.42 12.96
C ARG A 38 -79.17 -48.60 12.58
N ARG A 39 -78.34 -49.32 13.35
CA ARG A 39 -78.27 -50.79 13.61
C ARG A 39 -78.25 -51.68 12.36
N VAL A 40 -77.08 -52.31 12.18
CA VAL A 40 -76.81 -53.71 11.80
C VAL A 40 -77.03 -54.11 10.33
N ARG A 41 -75.91 -54.39 9.64
CA ARG A 41 -75.75 -55.56 8.75
C ARG A 41 -74.27 -55.84 8.44
N ASP A 42 -73.77 -56.95 9.00
CA ASP A 42 -72.94 -58.02 8.42
C ASP A 42 -72.01 -57.67 7.24
N ALA A 43 -70.68 -57.79 7.35
CA ALA A 43 -69.87 -59.02 7.44
C ALA A 43 -69.77 -59.82 6.12
N ARG A 44 -68.50 -59.96 5.67
CA ARG A 44 -67.96 -60.72 4.51
C ARG A 44 -68.29 -60.08 3.16
N VAL A 45 -67.32 -59.84 2.27
CA VAL A 45 -66.79 -60.88 1.35
C VAL A 45 -65.67 -60.25 0.45
N HIS A 46 -64.68 -61.09 0.07
CA HIS A 46 -63.68 -60.99 -1.02
C HIS A 46 -62.52 -59.97 -0.92
N ARG A 47 -61.27 -60.44 -0.71
CA ARG A 47 -60.31 -61.02 -1.68
C ARG A 47 -59.94 -60.07 -2.85
N ALA A 48 -58.63 -59.82 -2.93
CA ALA A 48 -57.87 -58.91 -3.81
C ALA A 48 -58.15 -59.02 -5.34
N PRO A 49 -57.63 -58.08 -6.16
CA PRO A 49 -56.28 -58.32 -6.69
C PRO A 49 -55.35 -57.10 -6.72
N ARG A 50 -54.13 -57.32 -6.22
CA ARG A 50 -52.93 -56.46 -6.30
C ARG A 50 -52.33 -56.40 -7.72
N ARG A 51 -53.10 -56.07 -8.76
CA ARG A 51 -52.60 -56.06 -10.16
C ARG A 51 -52.60 -54.70 -10.89
N CYS A 52 -53.03 -53.61 -10.26
CA CYS A 52 -52.92 -52.26 -10.87
C CYS A 52 -51.71 -51.43 -10.42
N ALA A 53 -50.87 -51.93 -9.50
CA ALA A 53 -49.72 -51.18 -8.98
C ALA A 53 -48.43 -51.31 -9.82
N ARG A 54 -48.35 -52.23 -10.79
CA ARG A 54 -47.14 -52.43 -11.62
C ARG A 54 -47.14 -51.66 -12.95
N ALA A 55 -48.27 -51.15 -13.44
CA ALA A 55 -48.33 -50.41 -14.70
C ALA A 55 -48.02 -48.89 -14.58
N ARG A 56 -47.92 -48.33 -13.36
CA ARG A 56 -47.55 -46.90 -13.14
C ARG A 56 -46.07 -46.68 -12.84
N ALA A 57 -45.25 -47.74 -12.75
CA ALA A 57 -43.82 -47.63 -12.51
C ALA A 57 -42.99 -47.42 -13.80
N ALA A 58 -43.60 -47.51 -14.99
CA ALA A 58 -42.92 -47.41 -16.28
C ALA A 58 -43.08 -46.04 -17.00
N ARG A 59 -43.78 -45.06 -16.40
CA ARG A 59 -43.58 -43.65 -16.79
C ARG A 59 -42.35 -43.14 -16.05
N THR A 60 -41.20 -43.68 -16.41
CA THR A 60 -39.91 -43.08 -16.11
C THR A 60 -39.92 -41.66 -16.64
N ASP A 61 -39.74 -40.74 -15.71
CA ASP A 61 -39.87 -39.30 -15.83
C ASP A 61 -38.91 -38.81 -16.92
N HIS A 62 -39.38 -38.64 -18.17
CA HIS A 62 -38.55 -38.16 -19.30
C HIS A 62 -37.77 -36.89 -18.95
N ARG A 63 -38.25 -36.10 -17.98
CA ARG A 63 -37.59 -34.89 -17.47
C ARG A 63 -36.26 -35.13 -16.74
N CYS A 64 -36.02 -36.33 -16.20
CA CYS A 64 -34.78 -36.67 -15.49
C CYS A 64 -33.61 -36.94 -16.47
N VAL A 65 -33.91 -37.47 -17.65
CA VAL A 65 -32.88 -37.78 -18.67
C VAL A 65 -32.26 -36.51 -19.26
N TRP A 66 -33.08 -35.48 -19.49
CA TRP A 66 -32.62 -34.22 -20.10
C TRP A 66 -31.70 -33.40 -19.21
N THR A 67 -31.83 -33.47 -17.88
CA THR A 67 -30.98 -32.70 -16.96
C THR A 67 -29.59 -33.32 -16.83
N THR A 68 -29.47 -34.65 -16.77
CA THR A 68 -28.17 -35.33 -16.79
C THR A 68 -27.40 -35.07 -18.09
N LEU A 69 -28.10 -35.03 -19.23
CA LEU A 69 -27.50 -34.81 -20.54
C LEU A 69 -26.89 -33.40 -20.68
N ALA A 70 -27.58 -32.37 -20.20
CA ALA A 70 -27.07 -30.99 -20.25
C ALA A 70 -25.79 -30.80 -19.42
N PHE A 71 -25.69 -31.48 -18.27
CA PHE A 71 -24.50 -31.41 -17.41
C PHE A 71 -23.30 -32.08 -18.06
N THR A 72 -23.44 -33.30 -18.57
CA THR A 72 -22.35 -34.02 -19.26
C THR A 72 -21.87 -33.27 -20.49
N SER A 73 -22.79 -32.66 -21.25
CA SER A 73 -22.44 -31.86 -22.43
C SER A 73 -21.66 -30.59 -22.09
N ALA A 74 -21.97 -29.94 -20.96
CA ALA A 74 -21.22 -28.77 -20.51
C ALA A 74 -19.76 -29.12 -20.17
N PHE A 75 -19.54 -30.22 -19.44
CA PHE A 75 -18.18 -30.69 -19.11
C PHE A 75 -17.41 -31.17 -20.35
N GLY A 76 -18.09 -31.84 -21.28
CA GLY A 76 -17.50 -32.19 -22.58
C GLY A 76 -17.01 -30.96 -23.34
N ALA A 77 -17.80 -29.87 -23.35
CA ALA A 77 -17.41 -28.64 -24.02
C ALA A 77 -16.18 -27.97 -23.38
N PHE A 78 -16.08 -27.96 -22.04
CA PHE A 78 -14.90 -27.46 -21.34
C PHE A 78 -13.65 -28.31 -21.58
N ALA A 79 -13.79 -29.64 -21.57
CA ALA A 79 -12.68 -30.55 -21.84
C ALA A 79 -12.13 -30.38 -23.26
N ILE A 80 -13.02 -30.24 -24.25
CA ILE A 80 -12.63 -29.95 -25.64
C ILE A 80 -11.91 -28.60 -25.71
N ALA A 81 -12.43 -27.56 -25.06
CA ALA A 81 -11.78 -26.25 -25.08
C ALA A 81 -10.36 -26.27 -24.49
N GLU A 82 -10.15 -26.96 -23.36
CA GLU A 82 -8.82 -27.11 -22.77
C GLU A 82 -7.87 -27.89 -23.69
N ALA A 83 -8.33 -29.00 -24.26
CA ALA A 83 -7.55 -29.78 -25.22
C ALA A 83 -7.15 -28.93 -26.44
N THR A 84 -8.07 -28.13 -27.01
CA THR A 84 -7.77 -27.22 -28.12
C THR A 84 -6.78 -26.14 -27.72
N THR A 85 -6.87 -25.61 -26.49
CA THR A 85 -5.94 -24.56 -26.01
C THR A 85 -4.53 -25.13 -25.83
N ALA A 86 -4.41 -26.35 -25.32
CA ALA A 86 -3.13 -27.04 -25.16
C ALA A 86 -2.45 -27.37 -26.51
N LEU A 87 -3.24 -27.60 -27.56
CA LEU A 87 -2.74 -27.87 -28.91
C LEU A 87 -2.47 -26.59 -29.73
N SER A 88 -2.83 -25.40 -29.22
CA SER A 88 -2.65 -24.15 -29.96
C SER A 88 -1.19 -23.69 -29.93
N THR A 89 -0.61 -23.50 -31.13
CA THR A 89 0.74 -22.95 -31.30
C THR A 89 0.68 -21.44 -31.56
N PRO A 90 1.74 -20.67 -31.26
CA PRO A 90 1.80 -19.24 -31.57
C PRO A 90 1.62 -19.03 -33.08
N GLY A 91 0.46 -18.52 -33.51
CA GLY A 91 0.12 -18.27 -34.91
C GLY A 91 -1.25 -18.81 -35.36
N THR A 92 -1.89 -19.71 -34.61
CA THR A 92 -3.21 -20.27 -34.98
C THR A 92 -4.37 -19.55 -34.28
N GLY A 93 -4.67 -18.33 -34.72
CA GLY A 93 -5.78 -17.53 -34.17
C GLY A 93 -7.15 -18.23 -34.22
N ALA A 94 -7.39 -19.08 -35.22
CA ALA A 94 -8.65 -19.82 -35.37
C ALA A 94 -8.88 -20.85 -34.25
N LEU A 95 -7.84 -21.55 -33.77
CA LEU A 95 -7.96 -22.55 -32.70
C LEU A 95 -8.27 -21.89 -31.35
N LEU A 96 -7.68 -20.72 -31.09
CA LEU A 96 -7.99 -19.92 -29.89
C LEU A 96 -9.44 -19.43 -29.91
N ILE A 97 -9.92 -18.91 -31.04
CA ILE A 97 -11.33 -18.50 -31.20
C ILE A 97 -12.26 -19.69 -30.94
N PHE A 98 -11.99 -20.86 -31.54
CA PHE A 98 -12.77 -22.07 -31.31
C PHE A 98 -12.79 -22.48 -29.83
N ALA A 99 -11.63 -22.44 -29.16
CA ALA A 99 -11.54 -22.75 -27.73
C ALA A 99 -12.37 -21.76 -26.88
N HIS A 100 -12.38 -20.47 -27.21
CA HIS A 100 -13.24 -19.49 -26.55
C HIS A 100 -14.74 -19.76 -26.80
N CYS A 101 -15.13 -20.09 -28.04
CA CYS A 101 -16.50 -20.47 -28.37
C CYS A 101 -16.96 -21.70 -27.59
N MET A 102 -16.10 -22.73 -27.46
CA MET A 102 -16.42 -23.93 -26.69
C MET A 102 -16.54 -23.66 -25.19
N ARG A 103 -15.71 -22.78 -24.61
CA ARG A 103 -15.89 -22.32 -23.22
C ARG A 103 -17.20 -21.58 -23.02
N ALA A 104 -17.56 -20.69 -23.95
CA ALA A 104 -18.81 -19.94 -23.90
C ALA A 104 -20.04 -20.89 -23.98
N LEU A 105 -19.99 -21.87 -24.87
CA LEU A 105 -21.03 -22.89 -24.99
C LEU A 105 -21.16 -23.73 -23.72
N GLY A 106 -20.03 -24.19 -23.17
CA GLY A 106 -19.98 -24.91 -21.90
C GLY A 106 -20.60 -24.10 -20.76
N ALA A 107 -20.26 -22.82 -20.65
CA ALA A 107 -20.83 -21.91 -19.65
C ALA A 107 -22.35 -21.72 -19.82
N LEU A 108 -22.85 -21.57 -21.05
CA LEU A 108 -24.29 -21.45 -21.32
C LEU A 108 -25.07 -22.72 -20.97
N LEU A 109 -24.53 -23.90 -21.31
CA LEU A 109 -25.14 -25.19 -20.97
C LEU A 109 -25.18 -25.39 -19.45
N LEU A 110 -24.10 -25.05 -18.76
CA LEU A 110 -24.00 -25.17 -17.30
C LEU A 110 -24.93 -24.18 -16.60
N ALA A 111 -25.02 -22.94 -17.09
CA ALA A 111 -25.96 -21.94 -16.60
C ALA A 111 -27.42 -22.39 -16.79
N ARG A 112 -27.75 -22.95 -17.96
CA ARG A 112 -29.09 -23.48 -18.25
C ARG A 112 -29.43 -24.70 -17.37
N TRP A 113 -28.47 -25.61 -17.17
CA TRP A 113 -28.64 -26.75 -16.26
C TRP A 113 -28.84 -26.29 -14.81
N LEU A 114 -28.03 -25.33 -14.37
CA LEU A 114 -28.11 -24.76 -13.03
C LEU A 114 -29.47 -24.08 -12.82
N TRP A 115 -29.91 -23.26 -13.77
CA TRP A 115 -31.22 -22.59 -13.74
C TRP A 115 -32.37 -23.60 -13.66
N THR A 116 -32.38 -24.62 -14.51
CA THR A 116 -33.44 -25.63 -14.51
C THR A 116 -33.46 -26.43 -13.20
N SER A 117 -32.30 -26.78 -12.65
CA SER A 117 -32.17 -27.47 -11.35
C SER A 117 -32.65 -26.59 -10.18
N ILE A 118 -32.34 -25.29 -10.20
CA ILE A 118 -32.83 -24.32 -9.20
C ILE A 118 -34.36 -24.19 -9.29
N VAL A 119 -34.92 -24.06 -10.50
CA VAL A 119 -36.37 -23.88 -10.69
C VAL A 119 -37.15 -25.12 -10.25
N GLN A 120 -36.63 -26.34 -10.41
CA GLN A 120 -37.38 -27.55 -10.08
C GLN A 120 -37.51 -27.84 -8.57
N SER A 121 -36.60 -27.34 -7.72
CA SER A 121 -36.61 -27.64 -6.29
C SER A 121 -36.81 -26.38 -5.44
N VAL A 122 -37.93 -26.32 -4.72
CA VAL A 122 -38.22 -25.21 -3.78
C VAL A 122 -37.09 -25.01 -2.77
N ARG A 123 -36.45 -26.10 -2.30
CA ARG A 123 -35.32 -26.02 -1.36
C ARG A 123 -34.07 -25.41 -2.02
N LEU A 124 -33.80 -25.72 -3.28
CA LEU A 124 -32.66 -25.15 -4.01
C LEU A 124 -32.87 -23.67 -4.33
N ARG A 125 -34.11 -23.21 -4.55
CA ARG A 125 -34.39 -21.77 -4.76
C ARG A 125 -33.96 -20.91 -3.58
N PHE A 126 -34.29 -21.31 -2.35
CA PHE A 126 -33.90 -20.55 -1.15
C PHE A 126 -32.38 -20.55 -0.94
N VAL A 127 -31.74 -21.72 -1.10
CA VAL A 127 -30.28 -21.82 -0.97
C VAL A 127 -29.57 -21.01 -2.06
N ALA A 128 -30.03 -21.11 -3.31
CA ALA A 128 -29.47 -20.38 -4.43
C ALA A 128 -29.64 -18.86 -4.29
N ALA A 129 -30.80 -18.38 -3.84
CA ALA A 129 -31.02 -16.96 -3.59
C ALA A 129 -30.07 -16.44 -2.49
N PHE A 130 -29.91 -17.19 -1.40
CA PHE A 130 -29.00 -16.80 -0.32
C PHE A 130 -27.53 -16.78 -0.78
N VAL A 131 -27.08 -17.81 -1.49
CA VAL A 131 -25.72 -17.89 -2.04
C VAL A 131 -25.48 -16.80 -3.07
N ALA A 132 -26.45 -16.52 -3.95
CA ALA A 132 -26.34 -15.47 -4.96
C ALA A 132 -26.19 -14.09 -4.31
N VAL A 133 -27.03 -13.74 -3.34
CA VAL A 133 -26.94 -12.47 -2.60
C VAL A 133 -25.59 -12.35 -1.90
N LEU A 134 -25.14 -13.41 -1.23
CA LEU A 134 -23.86 -13.41 -0.51
C LEU A 134 -22.67 -13.28 -1.48
N THR A 135 -22.72 -13.96 -2.63
CA THR A 135 -21.70 -13.86 -3.67
C THR A 135 -21.66 -12.45 -4.28
N ILE A 136 -22.81 -11.85 -4.57
CA ILE A 136 -22.89 -10.47 -5.08
C ILE A 136 -22.30 -9.49 -4.06
N ALA A 137 -22.69 -9.60 -2.78
CA ALA A 137 -22.18 -8.74 -1.72
C ALA A 137 -20.65 -8.82 -1.62
N VAL A 138 -20.12 -10.04 -1.63
CA VAL A 138 -18.68 -10.32 -1.64
C VAL A 138 -17.98 -9.73 -2.87
N LEU A 139 -18.55 -9.88 -4.07
CA LEU A 139 -17.96 -9.34 -5.29
C LEU A 139 -17.90 -7.82 -5.26
N ILE A 140 -18.95 -7.16 -4.74
CA ILE A 140 -18.98 -5.70 -4.55
C ILE A 140 -17.86 -5.27 -3.59
N VAL A 141 -17.72 -5.94 -2.45
CA VAL A 141 -16.66 -5.63 -1.47
C VAL A 141 -15.27 -5.88 -2.06
N SER A 142 -15.08 -6.99 -2.78
CA SER A 142 -13.81 -7.31 -3.43
C SER A 142 -13.44 -6.30 -4.51
N ALA A 143 -14.40 -5.87 -5.33
CA ALA A 143 -14.19 -4.86 -6.37
C ALA A 143 -13.85 -3.50 -5.75
N ALA A 144 -14.58 -3.09 -4.71
CA ALA A 144 -14.32 -1.85 -3.98
C ALA A 144 -12.92 -1.85 -3.35
N LEU A 145 -12.52 -2.94 -2.67
CA LEU A 145 -11.18 -3.08 -2.11
C LEU A 145 -10.09 -3.03 -3.18
N ASN A 146 -10.30 -3.68 -4.33
CA ASN A 146 -9.31 -3.67 -5.41
C ASN A 146 -9.07 -2.26 -5.97
N VAL A 147 -10.14 -1.48 -6.16
CA VAL A 147 -10.05 -0.08 -6.63
C VAL A 147 -9.33 0.79 -5.61
N VAL A 148 -9.68 0.66 -4.32
CA VAL A 148 -9.07 1.45 -3.25
C VAL A 148 -7.59 1.09 -3.09
N ILE A 149 -7.26 -0.20 -2.99
CA ILE A 149 -5.88 -0.66 -2.76
C ILE A 149 -4.97 -0.30 -3.95
N GLY A 150 -5.44 -0.47 -5.18
CA GLY A 150 -4.64 -0.18 -6.38
C GLY A 150 -4.17 1.27 -6.43
N ASN A 151 -5.12 2.19 -6.33
CA ASN A 151 -4.83 3.62 -6.43
C ASN A 151 -4.10 4.14 -5.19
N THR A 152 -4.49 3.69 -3.99
CA THR A 152 -3.86 4.14 -2.75
C THR A 152 -2.42 3.65 -2.63
N LEU A 153 -2.10 2.41 -3.00
CA LEU A 153 -0.72 1.91 -2.92
C LEU A 153 0.21 2.65 -3.87
N GLN A 154 -0.22 2.93 -5.10
CA GLN A 154 0.60 3.65 -6.05
C GLN A 154 0.85 5.10 -5.61
N THR A 155 -0.19 5.80 -5.15
CA THR A 155 -0.06 7.17 -4.65
C THR A 155 0.78 7.22 -3.38
N ASN A 156 0.61 6.28 -2.46
CA ASN A 156 1.44 6.19 -1.27
C ASN A 156 2.90 5.95 -1.61
N GLU A 157 3.19 5.07 -2.57
CA GLU A 157 4.55 4.80 -3.00
C GLU A 157 5.19 6.02 -3.68
N LEU A 158 4.44 6.71 -4.55
CA LEU A 158 4.87 7.98 -5.15
C LEU A 158 5.19 9.04 -4.10
N ASN A 159 4.34 9.17 -3.07
CA ASN A 159 4.56 10.12 -1.98
C ASN A 159 5.79 9.74 -1.14
N ARG A 160 6.00 8.46 -0.85
CA ARG A 160 7.19 7.99 -0.13
C ARG A 160 8.48 8.24 -0.90
N LEU A 161 8.48 8.00 -2.22
CA LEU A 161 9.62 8.32 -3.07
C LEU A 161 9.86 9.83 -3.13
N LEU A 162 8.79 10.62 -3.19
CA LEU A 162 8.89 12.08 -3.15
C LEU A 162 9.49 12.59 -1.83
N GLU A 163 8.96 12.15 -0.69
CA GLU A 163 9.47 12.50 0.64
C GLU A 163 10.94 12.10 0.80
N ALA A 164 11.30 10.88 0.36
CA ALA A 164 12.68 10.40 0.37
C ALA A 164 13.60 11.25 -0.52
N GLY A 165 13.12 11.65 -1.71
CA GLY A 165 13.84 12.52 -2.62
C GLY A 165 14.06 13.91 -2.02
N SER A 166 13.04 14.51 -1.41
CA SER A 166 13.14 15.81 -0.73
C SER A 166 14.08 15.76 0.48
N ALA A 167 14.04 14.68 1.27
CA ALA A 167 15.00 14.50 2.37
C ALA A 167 16.45 14.39 1.86
N ARG A 168 16.66 13.79 0.67
CA ARG A 168 17.97 13.69 0.04
C ARG A 168 18.45 14.98 -0.61
N GLU A 169 17.54 15.76 -1.18
CA GLU A 169 17.84 17.11 -1.63
C GLU A 169 18.31 17.99 -0.46
N ALA A 170 17.62 17.96 0.67
CA ALA A 170 18.07 18.65 1.88
C ALA A 170 19.44 18.15 2.38
N SER A 171 19.73 16.85 2.23
CA SER A 171 21.07 16.32 2.55
C SER A 171 22.16 16.89 1.64
N ILE A 172 21.87 17.15 0.35
CA ILE A 172 22.79 17.80 -0.59
C ILE A 172 23.06 19.26 -0.16
N GLN A 173 22.04 19.97 0.30
CA GLN A 173 22.21 21.33 0.85
C GLN A 173 23.12 21.32 2.10
N ASN A 174 22.89 20.37 3.00
CA ASN A 174 23.69 20.20 4.22
C ASN A 174 25.16 19.84 3.91
N LEU A 175 25.44 19.14 2.81
CA LEU A 175 26.83 18.91 2.36
C LEU A 175 27.52 20.23 2.03
N GLY A 176 26.80 21.22 1.48
CA GLY A 176 27.33 22.55 1.19
C GLY A 176 27.72 23.27 2.48
N GLU A 177 26.80 23.32 3.45
CA GLU A 177 27.08 23.92 4.76
C GLU A 177 28.26 23.22 5.46
N GLY A 178 28.31 21.89 5.38
CA GLY A 178 29.40 21.08 5.93
C GLY A 178 30.75 21.26 5.19
N ALA A 179 30.76 21.77 3.95
CA ALA A 179 31.98 22.01 3.18
C ALA A 179 32.72 23.30 3.58
N LEU A 180 32.02 24.29 4.16
CA LEU A 180 32.60 25.58 4.52
C LEU A 180 33.74 25.46 5.54
N VAL A 181 33.52 24.68 6.60
CA VAL A 181 34.51 24.53 7.67
C VAL A 181 35.81 23.90 7.14
N PRO A 182 35.79 22.77 6.40
CA PRO A 182 36.94 22.25 5.67
C PRO A 182 37.64 23.29 4.78
N ALA A 183 36.88 24.10 4.05
CA ALA A 183 37.44 25.15 3.19
C ALA A 183 38.21 26.21 4.01
N GLN A 184 37.63 26.68 5.11
CA GLN A 184 38.23 27.68 5.99
C GLN A 184 39.47 27.17 6.70
N ILE A 185 39.44 25.93 7.21
CA ILE A 185 40.60 25.27 7.85
C ILE A 185 41.74 25.17 6.84
N THR A 186 41.44 24.73 5.62
CA THR A 186 42.44 24.56 4.55
C THR A 186 43.01 25.92 4.13
N ALA A 187 42.17 26.94 3.95
CA ALA A 187 42.55 28.30 3.59
C ALA A 187 43.41 29.01 4.65
N SER A 188 43.28 28.60 5.91
CA SER A 188 44.04 29.17 7.03
C SER A 188 45.35 28.43 7.32
N SER A 189 45.65 27.34 6.59
CA SER A 189 46.88 26.58 6.80
C SER A 189 48.10 27.32 6.26
N SER A 190 49.20 27.31 7.01
CA SER A 190 50.43 28.01 6.63
C SER A 190 51.00 27.52 5.30
N ALA A 191 50.98 26.20 5.06
CA ALA A 191 51.43 25.61 3.81
C ALA A 191 50.63 26.11 2.59
N VAL A 192 49.31 26.31 2.73
CA VAL A 192 48.47 26.86 1.66
C VAL A 192 48.74 28.35 1.48
N VAL A 193 48.83 29.11 2.57
CA VAL A 193 49.16 30.55 2.53
C VAL A 193 50.51 30.78 1.84
N ASP A 194 51.54 30.03 2.21
CA ASP A 194 52.88 30.11 1.63
C ASP A 194 52.88 29.74 0.13
N ALA A 195 52.15 28.68 -0.24
CA ALA A 195 52.03 28.24 -1.63
C ALA A 195 51.32 29.29 -2.50
N LEU A 196 50.22 29.89 -2.00
CA LEU A 196 49.50 30.96 -2.68
C LEU A 196 50.35 32.22 -2.81
N GLN A 197 51.08 32.60 -1.76
CA GLN A 197 51.95 33.79 -1.77
C GLN A 197 53.10 33.65 -2.78
N LYS A 198 53.67 32.45 -2.93
CA LYS A 198 54.77 32.15 -3.87
C LYS A 198 54.27 31.74 -5.26
N GLU A 199 52.95 31.68 -5.47
CA GLU A 199 52.30 31.15 -6.68
C GLU A 199 52.80 29.73 -7.07
N GLN A 200 53.09 28.89 -6.07
CA GLN A 200 53.63 27.56 -6.25
C GLN A 200 52.54 26.49 -6.16
N ARG A 201 52.75 25.38 -6.89
CA ARG A 201 51.88 24.20 -6.78
C ARG A 201 52.11 23.51 -5.45
N LEU A 202 51.05 23.07 -4.80
CA LEU A 202 51.09 22.31 -3.55
C LEU A 202 50.45 20.93 -3.78
N ASP A 203 51.06 19.88 -3.23
CA ASP A 203 50.42 18.57 -3.22
C ASP A 203 49.32 18.52 -2.15
N LEU A 204 48.07 18.46 -2.61
CA LEU A 204 46.87 18.46 -1.76
C LEU A 204 46.45 17.05 -1.34
N SER A 205 47.15 16.00 -1.78
CA SER A 205 46.77 14.60 -1.55
C SER A 205 46.66 14.23 -0.07
N GLY A 206 47.44 14.89 0.80
CA GLY A 206 47.37 14.69 2.25
C GLY A 206 46.06 15.16 2.89
N ILE A 207 45.37 16.13 2.27
CA ILE A 207 44.15 16.72 2.83
C ILE A 207 43.01 15.69 2.87
N PHE A 208 42.93 14.81 1.87
CA PHE A 208 41.89 13.76 1.79
C PHE A 208 41.99 12.70 2.89
N LYS A 209 43.14 12.60 3.57
CA LYS A 209 43.31 11.70 4.72
C LYS A 209 42.69 12.28 5.99
N LEU A 210 42.55 13.60 6.06
CA LEU A 210 42.09 14.34 7.23
C LEU A 210 40.63 14.77 7.09
N LEU A 211 40.22 15.11 5.86
CA LEU A 211 38.92 15.67 5.55
C LEU A 211 38.24 14.77 4.50
N PRO A 212 36.95 14.44 4.65
CA PRO A 212 36.23 13.54 3.76
C PRO A 212 35.80 14.26 2.47
N LEU A 213 36.72 14.92 1.77
CA LEU A 213 36.44 15.72 0.57
C LEU A 213 36.64 14.89 -0.70
N ASP A 214 35.87 15.19 -1.74
CA ASP A 214 36.06 14.58 -3.06
C ASP A 214 37.06 15.35 -3.91
N PHE A 215 37.19 16.67 -3.71
CA PHE A 215 38.24 17.44 -4.35
C PHE A 215 38.63 18.69 -3.54
N VAL A 216 39.84 19.18 -3.81
CA VAL A 216 40.40 20.43 -3.25
C VAL A 216 41.16 21.15 -4.35
N MET A 217 41.01 22.47 -4.37
CA MET A 217 41.60 23.35 -5.36
C MET A 217 42.13 24.63 -4.72
N LEU A 218 43.29 25.08 -5.18
CA LEU A 218 43.90 26.36 -4.86
C LEU A 218 43.83 27.28 -6.07
N VAL A 219 43.27 28.46 -5.87
CA VAL A 219 43.11 29.50 -6.89
C VAL A 219 43.87 30.73 -6.40
N ASP A 220 44.73 31.29 -7.25
CA ASP A 220 45.44 32.52 -6.92
C ASP A 220 44.51 33.75 -6.94
N HIS A 221 45.04 34.92 -6.58
CA HIS A 221 44.27 36.15 -6.58
C HIS A 221 43.80 36.59 -7.98
N ASN A 222 44.43 36.11 -9.06
CA ASN A 222 44.08 36.38 -10.46
C ASN A 222 42.99 35.45 -10.99
N GLY A 223 42.64 34.40 -10.25
CA GLY A 223 41.69 33.38 -10.70
C GLY A 223 42.34 32.24 -11.46
N LYS A 224 43.66 32.05 -11.37
CA LYS A 224 44.35 30.90 -11.96
C LYS A 224 44.38 29.73 -10.97
N ALA A 225 44.04 28.55 -11.46
CA ALA A 225 44.18 27.30 -10.73
C ALA A 225 45.67 26.93 -10.53
N LEU A 226 46.19 27.04 -9.32
CA LEU A 226 47.58 26.63 -9.01
C LEU A 226 47.67 25.12 -8.75
N SER A 227 46.68 24.56 -8.06
CA SER A 227 46.62 23.13 -7.75
C SER A 227 45.17 22.70 -7.67
N ALA A 228 44.84 21.54 -8.24
CA ALA A 228 43.51 20.98 -8.18
C ALA A 228 43.65 19.47 -8.15
N LYS A 229 43.20 18.84 -7.06
CA LYS A 229 43.26 17.40 -6.85
C LYS A 229 41.87 16.88 -6.56
N GLU A 230 41.59 15.66 -7.02
CA GLU A 230 40.41 14.90 -6.64
C GLU A 230 40.80 13.58 -5.96
N ASN A 231 39.99 13.18 -5.00
CA ASN A 231 40.01 11.90 -4.35
C ASN A 231 39.20 10.90 -5.17
N VAL A 232 39.82 9.77 -5.52
CA VAL A 232 39.13 8.70 -6.25
C VAL A 232 39.09 7.48 -5.33
N PRO A 233 37.89 7.01 -4.93
CA PRO A 233 37.77 5.87 -4.02
C PRO A 233 38.60 4.66 -4.49
N GLY A 234 39.44 4.15 -3.60
CA GLY A 234 40.32 3.00 -3.87
C GLY A 234 41.52 3.28 -4.78
N ARG A 235 41.83 4.55 -5.09
CA ARG A 235 42.99 4.95 -5.89
C ARG A 235 43.72 6.12 -5.23
N ALA A 236 44.95 6.38 -5.67
CA ALA A 236 45.65 7.59 -5.29
C ALA A 236 44.91 8.83 -5.82
N ALA A 237 45.01 9.93 -5.07
CA ALA A 237 44.50 11.22 -5.52
C ALA A 237 45.12 11.60 -6.86
N ARG A 238 44.32 12.17 -7.76
CA ARG A 238 44.75 12.56 -9.11
C ARG A 238 44.45 14.02 -9.36
N ASP A 239 45.06 14.58 -10.40
CA ASP A 239 44.78 15.95 -10.81
C ASP A 239 43.35 16.07 -11.34
N LEU A 240 42.66 17.15 -10.93
CA LEU A 240 41.36 17.49 -11.46
C LEU A 240 41.52 17.92 -12.93
N PRO A 241 40.64 17.49 -13.86
CA PRO A 241 40.70 17.91 -15.25
C PRO A 241 40.72 19.44 -15.39
N VAL A 242 41.50 19.94 -16.35
CA VAL A 242 41.64 21.40 -16.57
C VAL A 242 40.31 22.05 -16.93
N SER A 243 39.49 21.40 -17.76
CA SER A 243 38.16 21.89 -18.14
C SER A 243 37.22 22.02 -16.93
N GLU A 244 37.25 21.04 -16.04
CA GLU A 244 36.48 21.06 -14.79
C GLU A 244 36.98 22.15 -13.83
N SER A 245 38.30 22.28 -13.68
CA SER A 245 38.94 23.32 -12.86
C SER A 245 38.54 24.74 -13.33
N ILE A 246 38.58 24.99 -14.64
CA ILE A 246 38.13 26.27 -15.23
C ILE A 246 36.64 26.49 -14.94
N GLY A 247 35.83 25.44 -15.11
CA GLY A 247 34.39 25.48 -14.85
C GLY A 247 34.05 25.83 -13.40
N ILE A 248 34.85 25.37 -12.43
CA ILE A 248 34.68 25.68 -10.99
C ILE A 248 35.16 27.09 -10.66
N VAL A 249 36.31 27.52 -11.19
CA VAL A 249 36.87 28.86 -10.95
C VAL A 249 35.94 29.98 -11.44
N GLY A 250 35.24 29.74 -12.55
CA GLY A 250 34.29 30.71 -13.13
C GLY A 250 33.04 30.95 -12.29
N GLN A 251 32.84 30.23 -11.19
CA GLN A 251 31.59 30.24 -10.43
C GLN A 251 31.50 31.42 -9.46
N GLY A 252 30.28 31.93 -9.26
CA GLY A 252 30.03 33.10 -8.41
C GLY A 252 30.56 32.95 -6.98
N VAL A 253 30.48 31.74 -6.42
CA VAL A 253 31.01 31.43 -5.07
C VAL A 253 32.52 31.63 -4.95
N VAL A 254 33.28 31.31 -6.00
CA VAL A 254 34.73 31.53 -6.03
C VAL A 254 35.04 33.01 -6.18
N GLN A 255 34.26 33.73 -6.99
CA GLN A 255 34.40 35.19 -7.15
C GLN A 255 34.09 35.93 -5.84
N GLN A 256 33.06 35.52 -5.11
CA GLN A 256 32.73 36.04 -3.79
C GLN A 256 33.86 35.78 -2.77
N ALA A 257 34.46 34.59 -2.80
CA ALA A 257 35.63 34.28 -1.97
C ALA A 257 36.85 35.13 -2.34
N ARG A 258 37.08 35.43 -3.62
CA ARG A 258 38.16 36.36 -4.04
C ARG A 258 37.94 37.77 -3.51
N GLN A 259 36.69 38.19 -3.32
CA GLN A 259 36.32 39.45 -2.68
C GLN A 259 36.43 39.41 -1.15
N GLY A 260 36.81 38.27 -0.56
CA GLY A 260 37.08 38.13 0.86
C GLY A 260 35.94 37.56 1.69
N PHE A 261 34.87 37.07 1.05
CA PHE A 261 33.70 36.49 1.71
C PHE A 261 33.60 34.98 1.42
N PRO A 262 33.64 34.11 2.44
CA PRO A 262 33.44 32.69 2.21
C PRO A 262 32.01 32.42 1.72
N GLY A 263 31.83 31.32 0.98
CA GLY A 263 30.52 30.91 0.50
C GLY A 263 30.51 29.45 0.05
N GLN A 264 29.32 28.93 -0.18
CA GLN A 264 29.08 27.58 -0.64
C GLN A 264 27.88 27.58 -1.58
N THR A 265 27.78 26.58 -2.46
CA THR A 265 26.62 26.35 -3.32
C THR A 265 26.73 24.99 -4.00
N ALA A 266 25.59 24.45 -4.42
CA ALA A 266 25.55 23.36 -5.39
C ALA A 266 25.58 23.94 -6.82
N LEU A 267 26.28 23.26 -7.73
CA LEU A 267 26.55 23.73 -9.08
C LEU A 267 26.41 22.60 -10.09
N SER A 268 25.88 22.89 -11.27
CA SER A 268 26.01 22.03 -12.44
C SER A 268 27.25 22.45 -13.25
N VAL A 269 28.25 21.57 -13.35
CA VAL A 269 29.43 21.80 -14.19
C VAL A 269 29.38 20.86 -15.38
N SER A 270 29.42 21.45 -16.57
CA SER A 270 29.50 20.73 -17.85
C SER A 270 30.92 20.76 -18.34
N PHE A 271 31.52 19.60 -18.61
CA PHE A 271 32.87 19.51 -19.12
C PHE A 271 32.92 18.70 -20.41
N ALA A 272 33.64 19.25 -21.39
CA ALA A 272 34.00 18.54 -22.61
C ALA A 272 35.13 17.55 -22.27
N SER A 273 34.86 16.27 -22.41
CA SER A 273 35.88 15.23 -22.37
C SER A 273 36.22 14.89 -23.81
N GLY A 274 37.43 15.16 -24.29
CA GLY A 274 37.74 15.32 -25.72
C GLY A 274 37.18 14.27 -26.71
N LYS A 275 36.96 13.01 -26.30
CA LYS A 275 36.36 11.94 -27.13
C LYS A 275 34.98 11.46 -26.66
N SER A 276 34.39 12.08 -25.65
CA SER A 276 33.10 11.71 -25.06
C SER A 276 32.13 12.89 -25.11
N PRO A 277 30.81 12.64 -25.20
CA PRO A 277 29.82 13.71 -25.11
C PRO A 277 30.03 14.53 -23.83
N VAL A 278 29.68 15.81 -23.89
CA VAL A 278 29.74 16.73 -22.73
C VAL A 278 29.04 16.06 -21.57
N GLN A 279 29.77 15.83 -20.48
CA GLN A 279 29.22 15.27 -19.26
C GLN A 279 28.95 16.42 -18.30
N SER A 280 27.69 16.55 -17.91
CA SER A 280 27.27 17.49 -16.88
C SER A 280 27.20 16.75 -15.55
N GLN A 281 27.76 17.33 -14.49
CA GLN A 281 27.74 16.78 -13.14
C GLN A 281 27.31 17.82 -12.13
N ILE A 282 26.71 17.36 -11.04
CA ILE A 282 26.40 18.21 -9.89
C ILE A 282 27.55 18.12 -8.90
N LEU A 283 28.12 19.27 -8.56
CA LEU A 283 29.13 19.45 -7.54
C LEU A 283 28.54 20.27 -6.40
N VAL A 284 28.88 19.92 -5.16
CA VAL A 284 28.61 20.76 -3.99
C VAL A 284 29.92 21.37 -3.57
N VAL A 285 30.04 22.69 -3.63
CA VAL A 285 31.32 23.38 -3.45
C VAL A 285 31.25 24.41 -2.33
N ALA A 286 32.37 24.59 -1.64
CA ALA A 286 32.60 25.71 -0.75
C ALA A 286 33.93 26.39 -1.11
N ALA A 287 33.93 27.71 -1.08
CA ALA A 287 35.09 28.54 -1.33
C ALA A 287 35.37 29.42 -0.11
N SER A 288 36.63 29.48 0.31
CA SER A 288 37.08 30.35 1.40
C SER A 288 38.29 31.17 0.98
N PRO A 289 38.32 32.48 1.27
CA PRO A 289 39.51 33.30 1.05
C PRO A 289 40.67 32.83 1.93
N ALA A 290 41.85 32.73 1.35
CA ALA A 290 43.11 32.70 2.09
C ALA A 290 43.60 34.13 2.26
N LYS A 291 43.85 34.54 3.52
CA LYS A 291 44.23 35.91 3.85
C LYS A 291 45.59 35.95 4.54
N GLN A 292 46.39 36.96 4.20
CA GLN A 292 47.63 37.29 4.90
C GLN A 292 47.63 38.78 5.20
N ALA A 293 47.85 39.15 6.46
CA ALA A 293 47.75 40.53 6.93
C ALA A 293 46.45 41.24 6.49
N GLY A 294 45.32 40.52 6.51
CA GLY A 294 44.01 41.04 6.11
C GLY A 294 43.76 41.11 4.59
N ARG A 295 44.78 40.93 3.76
CA ARG A 295 44.66 40.91 2.29
C ARG A 295 44.36 39.50 1.78
N VAL A 296 43.42 39.39 0.84
CA VAL A 296 43.15 38.13 0.13
C VAL A 296 44.30 37.85 -0.83
N ILE A 297 44.99 36.73 -0.64
CA ILE A 297 46.12 36.28 -1.48
C ILE A 297 45.72 35.13 -2.43
N GLY A 298 44.55 34.53 -2.20
CA GLY A 298 43.99 33.48 -3.04
C GLY A 298 42.72 32.91 -2.42
N VAL A 299 42.21 31.84 -3.01
CA VAL A 299 41.00 31.14 -2.60
C VAL A 299 41.27 29.64 -2.55
N VAL A 300 40.77 29.01 -1.50
CA VAL A 300 40.65 27.55 -1.44
C VAL A 300 39.23 27.17 -1.80
N VAL A 301 39.09 26.23 -2.71
CA VAL A 301 37.81 25.60 -3.06
C VAL A 301 37.87 24.13 -2.68
N VAL A 302 36.85 23.67 -1.99
CA VAL A 302 36.65 22.25 -1.65
C VAL A 302 35.27 21.81 -2.13
N GLY A 303 35.07 20.52 -2.31
CA GLY A 303 33.73 20.06 -2.64
C GLY A 303 33.53 18.55 -2.62
N TYR A 304 32.27 18.21 -2.83
CA TYR A 304 31.72 16.87 -2.96
C TYR A 304 31.13 16.69 -4.35
N ARG A 305 31.17 15.46 -4.86
CA ARG A 305 30.60 15.08 -6.16
C ARG A 305 29.32 14.30 -5.95
N ILE A 306 28.27 14.71 -6.64
CA ILE A 306 27.02 13.95 -6.69
C ILE A 306 27.10 12.96 -7.85
N ASP A 307 27.88 11.91 -7.62
CA ASP A 307 28.21 10.89 -8.61
C ASP A 307 27.45 9.56 -8.36
N ARG A 308 27.83 8.51 -9.09
CA ARG A 308 27.24 7.18 -8.89
C ARG A 308 27.48 6.62 -7.49
N SER A 309 28.61 6.94 -6.85
CA SER A 309 28.96 6.48 -5.50
C SER A 309 27.98 7.07 -4.48
N PHE A 310 27.70 8.38 -4.59
CA PHE A 310 26.65 9.03 -3.80
C PHE A 310 25.27 8.37 -4.06
N LEU A 311 24.91 8.13 -5.32
CA LEU A 311 23.62 7.52 -5.64
C LEU A 311 23.47 6.08 -5.15
N LEU A 312 24.56 5.33 -5.03
CA LEU A 312 24.53 3.99 -4.42
C LEU A 312 24.19 4.06 -2.92
N LEU A 313 24.66 5.08 -2.20
CA LEU A 313 24.23 5.33 -0.82
C LEU A 313 22.74 5.67 -0.76
N VAL A 314 22.28 6.56 -1.64
CA VAL A 314 20.85 6.88 -1.77
C VAL A 314 20.02 5.63 -2.01
N ARG A 315 20.47 4.73 -2.89
CA ARG A 315 19.79 3.46 -3.18
C ARG A 315 19.77 2.52 -1.98
N GLN A 316 20.84 2.45 -1.19
CA GLN A 316 20.88 1.63 0.02
C GLN A 316 19.86 2.11 1.05
N ASP A 317 19.73 3.43 1.23
CA ASP A 317 18.85 4.00 2.24
C ASP A 317 17.38 4.02 1.81
N THR A 318 17.11 4.29 0.53
CA THR A 318 15.74 4.44 0.01
C THR A 318 15.18 3.16 -0.58
N VAL A 319 16.01 2.14 -0.84
CA VAL A 319 15.63 0.94 -1.59
C VAL A 319 14.97 1.30 -2.94
N ALA A 320 15.45 2.38 -3.56
CA ALA A 320 15.02 2.86 -4.87
C ALA A 320 16.26 3.08 -5.74
N ASP A 321 16.13 2.79 -7.04
CA ASP A 321 17.18 3.17 -7.99
C ASP A 321 17.19 4.70 -8.14
N ALA A 322 18.37 5.30 -8.12
CA ALA A 322 18.55 6.75 -8.13
C ALA A 322 19.22 7.20 -9.43
N THR A 323 18.80 8.34 -9.97
CA THR A 323 19.34 8.95 -11.17
C THR A 323 19.42 10.46 -10.99
N ILE A 324 20.53 11.07 -11.39
CA ILE A 324 20.68 12.52 -11.47
C ILE A 324 20.59 12.95 -12.92
N LEU A 325 19.76 13.95 -13.16
CA LEU A 325 19.59 14.61 -14.45
C LEU A 325 20.14 16.03 -14.34
N VAL A 326 20.94 16.43 -15.32
CA VAL A 326 21.40 17.82 -15.46
C VAL A 326 21.02 18.28 -16.86
N GLY A 327 20.16 19.31 -16.93
CA GLY A 327 19.37 19.52 -18.15
C GLY A 327 18.62 18.24 -18.54
N ASP A 328 18.59 17.92 -19.84
CA ASP A 328 17.94 16.72 -20.39
C ASP A 328 18.80 15.46 -20.38
N GLN A 329 19.98 15.51 -19.77
CA GLN A 329 20.96 14.42 -19.83
C GLN A 329 21.08 13.70 -18.49
N VAL A 330 21.21 12.38 -18.56
CA VAL A 330 21.53 11.55 -17.40
C VAL A 330 22.99 11.79 -17.02
N SER A 331 23.21 12.43 -15.88
CA SER A 331 24.53 12.68 -15.32
C SER A 331 25.11 11.43 -14.66
N SER A 332 24.34 10.81 -13.77
CA SER A 332 24.73 9.62 -13.03
C SER A 332 23.50 8.77 -12.70
N THR A 333 23.66 7.45 -12.59
CA THR A 333 22.54 6.55 -12.29
C THR A 333 23.01 5.26 -11.61
N THR A 334 22.15 4.68 -10.75
CA THR A 334 22.35 3.34 -10.17
C THR A 334 21.86 2.22 -11.06
N PHE A 335 21.10 2.54 -12.12
CA PHE A 335 20.69 1.57 -13.12
C PHE A 335 21.91 0.98 -13.84
N ARG A 336 21.75 -0.24 -14.37
CA ARG A 336 22.85 -0.94 -15.08
C ARG A 336 23.28 -0.21 -16.35
N SER A 337 22.34 0.45 -17.03
CA SER A 337 22.55 1.11 -18.32
C SER A 337 22.00 2.54 -18.27
N ALA A 338 22.90 3.53 -18.37
CA ALA A 338 22.51 4.93 -18.46
C ALA A 338 21.78 5.24 -19.76
N ALA A 339 22.14 4.60 -20.88
CA ALA A 339 21.47 4.77 -22.16
C ALA A 339 19.99 4.38 -22.10
N THR A 340 19.69 3.26 -21.43
CA THR A 340 18.30 2.79 -21.26
C THR A 340 17.47 3.76 -20.42
N VAL A 341 18.07 4.36 -19.39
CA VAL A 341 17.41 5.38 -18.57
C VAL A 341 17.20 6.66 -19.37
N SER A 342 18.22 7.11 -20.13
CA SER A 342 18.13 8.30 -20.97
C SER A 342 17.01 8.18 -22.00
N GLN A 343 16.89 7.01 -22.67
CA GLN A 343 15.79 6.74 -23.61
C GLN A 343 14.43 6.68 -22.92
N ALA A 344 14.36 6.14 -21.70
CA ALA A 344 13.10 6.11 -20.95
C ALA A 344 12.64 7.52 -20.53
N PHE A 345 13.58 8.42 -20.26
CA PHE A 345 13.32 9.77 -19.79
C PHE A 345 13.17 10.81 -20.91
N SER A 346 13.60 10.52 -22.13
CA SER A 346 13.48 11.44 -23.28
C SER A 346 12.04 11.81 -23.65
N HIS A 347 11.06 11.01 -23.20
CA HIS A 347 9.63 11.27 -23.43
C HIS A 347 8.94 12.01 -22.28
N ILE A 348 9.68 12.35 -21.22
CA ILE A 348 9.14 13.02 -20.05
C ILE A 348 9.44 14.51 -20.17
N ASP A 349 8.39 15.32 -20.11
CA ASP A 349 8.55 16.77 -19.99
C ASP A 349 8.93 17.14 -18.55
N PHE A 350 10.17 17.59 -18.40
CA PHE A 350 10.74 18.05 -17.13
C PHE A 350 10.67 19.58 -16.95
N ALA A 351 10.08 20.33 -17.89
CA ALA A 351 10.05 21.79 -17.86
C ALA A 351 9.46 22.30 -16.54
N SER A 352 8.29 21.78 -16.13
CA SER A 352 7.66 22.13 -14.86
C SER A 352 8.55 21.91 -13.64
N ALA A 353 9.28 20.78 -13.58
CA ALA A 353 10.16 20.48 -12.46
C ALA A 353 11.42 21.37 -12.42
N ARG A 354 11.89 21.83 -13.59
CA ARG A 354 13.07 22.70 -13.70
C ARG A 354 12.74 24.17 -13.52
N GLU A 355 11.67 24.64 -14.14
CA GLU A 355 11.30 26.06 -14.16
C GLU A 355 10.55 26.47 -12.89
N ILE A 356 9.62 25.63 -12.43
CA ILE A 356 8.76 25.93 -11.28
C ILE A 356 9.38 25.33 -10.00
N GLY A 357 10.30 24.38 -10.12
CA GLY A 357 10.88 23.68 -8.98
C GLY A 357 9.85 22.79 -8.25
N THR A 358 8.81 22.34 -8.96
CA THR A 358 7.80 21.42 -8.44
C THR A 358 8.23 19.97 -8.68
N PRO A 359 8.14 19.09 -7.67
CA PRO A 359 8.45 17.69 -7.87
C PRO A 359 7.51 17.02 -8.88
N LEU A 360 8.04 16.11 -9.69
CA LEU A 360 7.27 15.39 -10.71
C LEU A 360 7.16 13.91 -10.36
N GLN A 361 5.95 13.36 -10.49
CA GLN A 361 5.65 11.96 -10.22
C GLN A 361 5.14 11.28 -11.50
N ARG A 362 5.76 10.17 -11.91
CA ARG A 362 5.42 9.43 -13.15
C ARG A 362 5.67 7.94 -13.03
N ILE A 363 4.88 7.14 -13.76
CA ILE A 363 5.26 5.77 -14.11
C ILE A 363 6.11 5.83 -15.39
N VAL A 364 7.25 5.16 -15.37
CA VAL A 364 8.20 5.14 -16.49
C VAL A 364 8.59 3.71 -16.81
N THR A 365 8.72 3.37 -18.09
CA THR A 365 9.19 2.05 -18.51
C THR A 365 10.70 2.11 -18.79
N ILE A 366 11.50 1.43 -17.97
CA ILE A 366 12.96 1.39 -18.10
C ILE A 366 13.36 -0.06 -18.38
N GLY A 367 13.95 -0.32 -19.54
CA GLY A 367 14.37 -1.67 -19.95
C GLY A 367 13.22 -2.69 -19.98
N GLY A 368 12.04 -2.27 -20.44
CA GLY A 368 10.84 -3.11 -20.53
C GLY A 368 10.12 -3.37 -19.20
N SER A 369 10.63 -2.87 -18.07
CA SER A 369 9.95 -2.95 -16.77
C SER A 369 9.34 -1.60 -16.38
N GLN A 370 8.15 -1.60 -15.79
CA GLN A 370 7.53 -0.39 -15.26
C GLN A 370 8.12 -0.02 -13.91
N TYR A 371 8.41 1.27 -13.72
CA TYR A 371 8.92 1.87 -12.49
C TYR A 371 8.02 3.03 -12.08
N VAL A 372 7.72 3.09 -10.79
CA VAL A 372 7.14 4.28 -10.16
C VAL A 372 8.31 5.21 -9.84
N SER A 373 8.28 6.43 -10.38
CA SER A 373 9.39 7.38 -10.26
C SER A 373 8.94 8.74 -9.72
N ALA A 374 9.72 9.29 -8.80
CA ALA A 374 9.59 10.66 -8.30
C ALA A 374 10.86 11.44 -8.65
N PHE A 375 10.70 12.64 -9.20
CA PHE A 375 11.77 13.54 -9.58
C PHE A 375 11.72 14.78 -8.71
N VAL A 376 12.78 15.01 -7.95
CA VAL A 376 12.92 16.13 -7.02
C VAL A 376 13.96 17.10 -7.55
N PRO A 377 13.64 18.40 -7.70
CA PRO A 377 14.60 19.38 -8.19
C PRO A 377 15.69 19.62 -7.16
N VAL A 378 16.95 19.48 -7.59
CA VAL A 378 18.13 19.83 -6.81
C VAL A 378 18.41 21.31 -7.05
N LYS A 379 18.44 22.10 -5.98
CA LYS A 379 18.59 23.55 -6.06
C LYS A 379 19.99 23.99 -5.63
N ALA A 380 20.45 25.11 -6.18
CA ALA A 380 21.55 25.86 -5.63
C ALA A 380 21.07 26.70 -4.43
N ASN A 381 22.02 27.35 -3.74
CA ASN A 381 21.71 28.15 -2.54
C ASN A 381 20.85 29.39 -2.83
N ASP A 382 20.84 29.86 -4.07
CA ASP A 382 20.01 30.95 -4.56
C ASP A 382 18.58 30.49 -4.95
N GLY A 383 18.29 29.18 -4.84
CA GLY A 383 17.03 28.57 -5.23
C GLY A 383 16.95 28.14 -6.70
N THR A 384 17.99 28.42 -7.50
CA THR A 384 18.05 28.02 -8.92
C THR A 384 18.10 26.50 -9.05
N VAL A 385 17.29 25.91 -9.92
CA VAL A 385 17.31 24.45 -10.16
C VAL A 385 18.50 24.08 -11.04
N ILE A 386 19.44 23.31 -10.48
CA ILE A 386 20.67 22.88 -11.17
C ILE A 386 20.58 21.44 -11.73
N GLY A 387 19.55 20.69 -11.32
CA GLY A 387 19.31 19.34 -11.81
C GLY A 387 18.10 18.69 -11.15
N LEU A 388 17.84 17.42 -11.47
CA LEU A 388 16.76 16.63 -10.88
C LEU A 388 17.31 15.32 -10.32
N LEU A 389 16.91 14.98 -9.10
CA LEU A 389 17.11 13.68 -8.48
C LEU A 389 15.86 12.82 -8.73
N GLY A 390 15.98 11.85 -9.63
CA GLY A 390 14.99 10.82 -9.88
C GLY A 390 15.20 9.61 -8.96
N LEU A 391 14.16 9.23 -8.22
CA LEU A 391 14.09 7.98 -7.46
C LEU A 391 13.04 7.08 -8.10
N SER A 392 13.42 5.85 -8.45
CA SER A 392 12.60 4.91 -9.21
C SER A 392 12.55 3.55 -8.51
N ARG A 393 11.34 3.03 -8.28
CA ARG A 393 11.12 1.68 -7.74
C ARG A 393 10.31 0.82 -8.71
N LYS A 394 10.72 -0.43 -8.89
CA LYS A 394 10.10 -1.35 -9.84
C LYS A 394 8.65 -1.69 -9.42
N SER A 395 7.70 -1.45 -10.32
CA SER A 395 6.26 -1.65 -10.09
C SER A 395 5.87 -3.11 -9.84
N THR A 396 6.67 -4.08 -10.30
CA THR A 396 6.38 -5.51 -10.07
C THR A 396 6.40 -5.90 -8.59
N THR A 397 7.17 -5.19 -7.76
CA THR A 397 7.11 -5.38 -6.30
C THR A 397 5.74 -5.02 -5.72
N LEU A 398 5.04 -4.08 -6.36
CA LEU A 398 3.67 -3.68 -6.03
C LEU A 398 2.65 -4.67 -6.59
N ALA A 399 2.84 -5.12 -7.83
CA ALA A 399 1.95 -6.07 -8.48
C ALA A 399 1.97 -7.45 -7.81
N ASP A 400 3.13 -7.94 -7.37
CA ASP A 400 3.26 -9.21 -6.66
C ASP A 400 2.63 -9.13 -5.26
N ALA A 401 2.81 -8.00 -4.56
CA ALA A 401 2.16 -7.74 -3.29
C ALA A 401 0.62 -7.70 -3.45
N GLN A 402 0.13 -7.00 -4.48
CA GLN A 402 -1.29 -6.99 -4.82
C GLN A 402 -1.80 -8.40 -5.12
N ARG A 403 -1.07 -9.19 -5.92
CA ARG A 403 -1.51 -10.53 -6.30
C ARG A 403 -1.64 -11.46 -5.09
N ASN A 404 -0.72 -11.36 -4.14
CA ASN A 404 -0.81 -12.11 -2.88
C ASN A 404 -1.98 -11.64 -2.00
N ILE A 405 -2.21 -10.32 -1.91
CA ILE A 405 -3.37 -9.78 -1.17
C ILE A 405 -4.68 -10.24 -1.82
N THR A 406 -4.83 -10.09 -3.13
CA THR A 406 -6.03 -10.51 -3.87
C THR A 406 -6.24 -12.01 -3.77
N ARG A 407 -5.17 -12.83 -3.87
CA ARG A 407 -5.25 -14.29 -3.68
C ARG A 407 -5.73 -14.65 -2.26
N THR A 408 -5.20 -13.97 -1.25
CA THR A 408 -5.57 -14.22 0.16
C THR A 408 -7.03 -13.82 0.41
N LEU A 409 -7.43 -12.61 -0.05
CA LEU A 409 -8.82 -12.15 0.06
C LEU A 409 -9.78 -13.06 -0.71
N PHE A 410 -9.39 -13.54 -1.89
CA PHE A 410 -10.15 -14.50 -2.67
C PHE A 410 -10.33 -15.83 -1.93
N LEU A 411 -9.27 -16.36 -1.31
CA LEU A 411 -9.34 -17.61 -0.53
C LEU A 411 -10.24 -17.47 0.71
N ILE A 412 -10.11 -16.36 1.45
CA ILE A 412 -10.97 -16.05 2.61
C ILE A 412 -12.43 -15.95 2.16
N THR A 413 -12.67 -15.21 1.08
CA THR A 413 -13.97 -15.08 0.44
C THR A 413 -14.58 -16.43 0.07
N LEU A 414 -13.80 -17.28 -0.61
CA LEU A 414 -14.22 -18.61 -1.02
C LEU A 414 -14.60 -19.47 0.19
N ALA A 415 -13.80 -19.42 1.27
CA ALA A 415 -14.09 -20.12 2.51
C ALA A 415 -15.41 -19.64 3.14
N VAL A 416 -15.66 -18.33 3.20
CA VAL A 416 -16.92 -17.76 3.73
C VAL A 416 -18.12 -18.21 2.90
N VAL A 417 -18.02 -18.18 1.56
CA VAL A 417 -19.09 -18.65 0.67
C VAL A 417 -19.39 -20.14 0.89
N LEU A 418 -18.35 -20.98 1.02
CA LEU A 418 -18.51 -22.41 1.28
C LEU A 418 -19.19 -22.69 2.63
N ILE A 419 -18.78 -21.98 3.68
CA ILE A 419 -19.40 -22.10 5.01
C ILE A 419 -20.86 -21.64 4.97
N ALA A 420 -21.16 -20.52 4.31
CA ALA A 420 -22.51 -20.01 4.15
C ALA A 420 -23.41 -20.99 3.37
N ALA A 421 -22.90 -21.56 2.28
CA ALA A 421 -23.60 -22.57 1.50
C ALA A 421 -23.89 -23.84 2.33
N LEU A 422 -22.92 -24.30 3.12
CA LEU A 422 -23.09 -25.44 4.03
C LEU A 422 -24.16 -25.15 5.09
N LEU A 423 -24.13 -23.98 5.73
CA LEU A 423 -25.13 -23.57 6.72
C LEU A 423 -26.53 -23.44 6.11
N ALA A 424 -26.65 -22.85 4.92
CA ALA A 424 -27.91 -22.75 4.19
C ALA A 424 -28.48 -24.13 3.85
N TRP A 425 -27.62 -25.06 3.42
CA TRP A 425 -28.02 -26.44 3.13
C TRP A 425 -28.54 -27.16 4.38
N LEU A 426 -27.85 -27.02 5.52
CA LEU A 426 -28.25 -27.60 6.81
C LEU A 426 -29.57 -26.99 7.32
N SER A 427 -29.71 -25.66 7.25
CA SER A 427 -30.92 -24.94 7.70
C SER A 427 -32.15 -25.27 6.86
N GLY A 428 -31.99 -25.34 5.52
CA GLY A 428 -33.09 -25.65 4.61
C GLY A 428 -33.77 -26.99 4.92
N GLY A 429 -33.04 -27.97 5.47
CA GLY A 429 -33.59 -29.26 5.89
C GLY A 429 -34.49 -29.19 7.13
N ARG A 430 -34.23 -28.25 8.05
CA ARG A 430 -35.04 -28.08 9.27
C ARG A 430 -36.35 -27.36 8.99
N VAL A 431 -36.38 -26.38 8.10
CA VAL A 431 -37.58 -25.59 7.81
C VAL A 431 -38.53 -26.31 6.85
N THR A 432 -38.01 -27.04 5.85
CA THR A 432 -38.88 -27.71 4.87
C THR A 432 -39.56 -28.97 5.40
N LYS A 433 -38.99 -29.66 6.40
CA LYS A 433 -39.60 -30.88 6.98
C LYS A 433 -40.98 -30.61 7.61
N PRO A 434 -41.16 -29.62 8.50
CA PRO A 434 -42.48 -29.30 9.10
C PRO A 434 -43.52 -28.83 8.09
N ILE A 435 -43.11 -28.02 7.09
CA ILE A 435 -44.03 -27.53 6.07
C ILE A 435 -44.58 -28.71 5.25
N ARG A 436 -43.72 -29.68 4.92
CA ARG A 436 -44.16 -30.91 4.23
C ARG A 436 -45.11 -31.74 5.08
N SER A 437 -44.88 -31.87 6.39
CA SER A 437 -45.80 -32.61 7.26
C SER A 437 -47.16 -31.93 7.37
N LEU A 438 -47.20 -30.61 7.54
CA LEU A 438 -48.46 -29.84 7.56
C LEU A 438 -49.20 -29.92 6.21
N THR A 439 -48.48 -29.81 5.09
CA THR A 439 -49.09 -29.93 3.75
C THR A 439 -49.64 -31.34 3.52
N SER A 440 -48.96 -32.38 4.00
CA SER A 440 -49.42 -33.76 3.90
C SER A 440 -50.67 -34.01 4.77
N ALA A 441 -50.70 -33.48 5.98
CA ALA A 441 -51.85 -33.56 6.88
C ALA A 441 -53.06 -32.83 6.29
N ALA A 442 -52.87 -31.63 5.73
CA ALA A 442 -53.92 -30.89 5.05
C ALA A 442 -54.49 -31.64 3.83
N ARG A 443 -53.65 -32.34 3.06
CA ARG A 443 -54.11 -33.20 1.95
C ARG A 443 -54.90 -34.42 2.45
N GLN A 444 -54.50 -35.03 3.55
CA GLN A 444 -55.22 -36.15 4.16
C GLN A 444 -56.58 -35.70 4.71
N LEU A 445 -56.65 -34.53 5.34
CA LEU A 445 -57.90 -33.90 5.77
C LEU A 445 -58.83 -33.61 4.58
N ARG A 446 -58.29 -33.07 3.48
CA ARG A 446 -59.06 -32.84 2.24
C ARG A 446 -59.57 -34.14 1.60
N ALA A 447 -58.87 -35.25 1.81
CA ALA A 447 -59.28 -36.58 1.33
C ALA A 447 -60.33 -37.26 2.25
N GLY A 448 -60.86 -36.55 3.25
CA GLY A 448 -61.93 -37.06 4.11
C GLY A 448 -61.46 -38.01 5.22
N GLN A 449 -60.14 -38.13 5.44
CA GLN A 449 -59.60 -38.93 6.55
C GLN A 449 -59.56 -38.10 7.83
N LEU A 450 -60.69 -38.09 8.56
CA LEU A 450 -60.86 -37.38 9.83
C LEU A 450 -60.14 -38.04 11.02
N THR A 451 -59.46 -39.18 10.83
CA THR A 451 -58.75 -39.91 11.88
C THR A 451 -57.24 -39.63 11.94
N ALA A 452 -56.72 -38.75 11.08
CA ALA A 452 -55.30 -38.40 11.05
C ALA A 452 -54.91 -37.54 12.28
N ARG A 453 -54.53 -38.20 13.38
CA ARG A 453 -53.90 -37.55 14.53
C ARG A 453 -52.60 -36.90 14.10
N THR A 454 -52.54 -35.57 14.17
CA THR A 454 -51.28 -34.84 14.11
C THR A 454 -50.40 -35.33 15.27
N GLY A 455 -49.23 -35.87 14.95
CA GLY A 455 -48.20 -36.26 15.93
C GLY A 455 -47.57 -35.03 16.59
N GLY A 456 -48.41 -34.18 17.18
CA GLY A 456 -47.99 -33.12 18.10
C GLY A 456 -47.50 -33.80 19.36
N ARG A 457 -46.19 -33.71 19.57
CA ARG A 457 -45.50 -34.10 20.80
C ARG A 457 -46.31 -33.59 22.01
N PRO A 458 -46.79 -34.45 22.92
CA PRO A 458 -47.61 -34.00 24.03
C PRO A 458 -46.81 -33.08 24.93
N ASP A 459 -47.42 -31.94 25.17
CA ASP A 459 -46.97 -30.79 25.94
C ASP A 459 -46.66 -31.19 27.39
N ARG A 460 -45.39 -31.06 27.80
CA ARG A 460 -44.96 -31.26 29.19
C ARG A 460 -45.21 -29.98 29.99
N HIS A 461 -46.48 -29.62 30.16
CA HIS A 461 -46.88 -28.58 31.11
C HIS A 461 -48.08 -29.06 31.94
N ARG A 462 -47.81 -29.95 32.91
CA ARG A 462 -48.65 -30.10 34.12
C ARG A 462 -47.98 -31.00 35.15
N ARG A 463 -47.36 -30.39 36.15
CA ARG A 463 -47.36 -30.77 37.59
C ARG A 463 -46.15 -30.14 38.28
N ARG A 464 -46.40 -29.05 39.02
CA ARG A 464 -45.86 -28.81 40.37
C ARG A 464 -46.51 -27.54 40.90
N GLY A 465 -47.62 -27.74 41.58
CA GLY A 465 -48.16 -26.82 42.57
C GLY A 465 -48.34 -27.59 43.87
N HIS A 466 -48.12 -26.88 44.98
CA HIS A 466 -48.27 -27.22 46.40
C HIS A 466 -47.06 -27.70 47.19
N GLY A 467 -46.81 -26.93 48.25
CA GLY A 467 -45.82 -27.14 49.30
C GLY A 467 -45.47 -25.80 49.96
N CYS A 468 -46.44 -25.21 50.66
CA CYS A 468 -46.18 -24.14 51.64
C CYS A 468 -45.36 -24.73 52.79
N ASP A 469 -44.39 -23.98 53.33
CA ASP A 469 -44.13 -23.95 54.78
C ASP A 469 -43.24 -22.74 55.17
N VAL A 470 -43.83 -21.91 56.02
CA VAL A 470 -43.31 -21.40 57.31
C VAL A 470 -41.92 -20.72 57.37
N GLN A 471 -42.00 -19.41 57.64
CA GLN A 471 -41.04 -18.47 58.24
C GLN A 471 -40.60 -18.95 59.66
N PRO A 472 -39.39 -18.69 60.22
CA PRO A 472 -39.07 -17.33 60.69
C PRO A 472 -37.59 -16.90 60.81
N SER A 473 -37.45 -15.58 60.93
CA SER A 473 -36.44 -14.76 61.65
C SER A 473 -35.09 -15.36 62.08
N GLY A 474 -34.03 -14.57 61.81
CA GLY A 474 -33.17 -14.09 62.90
C GLY A 474 -31.66 -14.33 62.77
N ARG A 475 -30.92 -13.21 62.89
CA ARG A 475 -29.61 -13.03 63.54
C ARG A 475 -28.38 -13.83 63.08
N GLY A 476 -27.31 -13.05 62.85
CA GLY A 476 -26.10 -13.24 63.65
C GLY A 476 -24.86 -13.68 62.90
N ASP A 477 -24.02 -12.68 62.60
CA ASP A 477 -22.58 -12.66 62.87
C ASP A 477 -21.58 -13.56 62.11
N LEU A 478 -20.39 -12.97 62.02
CA LEU A 478 -19.05 -13.54 61.78
C LEU A 478 -18.56 -13.63 60.32
N ALA A 479 -17.84 -12.57 59.96
CA ALA A 479 -16.58 -12.60 59.22
C ALA A 479 -15.54 -13.54 59.91
N PRO A 480 -14.28 -13.76 59.41
CA PRO A 480 -13.55 -13.03 58.37
C PRO A 480 -12.59 -13.91 57.52
N ALA A 481 -11.60 -13.24 56.90
CA ALA A 481 -10.33 -13.73 56.33
C ALA A 481 -10.40 -14.17 54.86
N GLY A 482 -9.51 -13.72 53.97
CA GLY A 482 -8.35 -12.84 54.06
C GLY A 482 -7.95 -12.48 52.62
N ALA A 483 -7.52 -11.24 52.38
CA ALA A 483 -6.10 -10.89 52.20
C ALA A 483 -5.57 -11.39 50.83
N ASN A 484 -5.29 -10.55 49.84
CA ASN A 484 -4.38 -9.40 49.80
C ASN A 484 -4.80 -8.52 48.60
N GLY A 485 -5.04 -7.19 48.66
CA GLY A 485 -4.37 -6.15 49.45
C GLY A 485 -2.94 -5.99 48.93
N ARG A 486 -2.43 -4.85 48.46
CA ARG A 486 -2.76 -3.42 48.48
C ARG A 486 -1.86 -2.83 47.35
N ALA A 487 -2.29 -1.86 46.56
CA ALA A 487 -2.50 -0.45 46.93
C ALA A 487 -1.19 0.24 47.39
N PRO A 488 -1.18 1.55 47.64
CA PRO A 488 -1.63 2.68 46.81
C PRO A 488 -0.55 3.80 46.84
N ALA A 489 -0.76 4.95 46.20
CA ALA A 489 -1.24 6.21 46.82
C ALA A 489 -0.32 7.33 46.26
N ASP A 490 -0.65 8.62 46.22
CA ASP A 490 -1.78 9.38 46.74
C ASP A 490 -1.86 10.70 45.95
N ARG A 491 -3.09 11.26 45.87
CA ARG A 491 -3.48 12.69 46.00
C ARG A 491 -2.57 13.81 45.45
N ARG A 492 -3.09 14.89 44.84
CA ARG A 492 -4.20 15.81 45.22
C ARG A 492 -4.35 16.82 44.04
N ARG A 493 -5.57 17.25 43.65
CA ARG A 493 -6.15 18.61 43.83
C ARG A 493 -5.26 19.76 43.29
N ASP A 494 -5.67 20.73 42.47
CA ASP A 494 -6.92 21.50 42.28
C ASP A 494 -6.91 22.17 40.87
N ALA A 495 -8.03 22.22 40.14
CA ALA A 495 -8.88 23.39 39.87
C ALA A 495 -8.25 24.67 39.23
N ARG A 496 -8.44 24.79 37.89
CA ARG A 496 -9.08 25.93 37.17
C ARG A 496 -8.33 27.29 37.03
N PRO A 497 -8.78 28.24 36.16
CA PRO A 497 -8.06 28.62 34.93
C PRO A 497 -7.72 30.13 34.84
N GLY A 498 -6.95 30.55 33.82
CA GLY A 498 -6.98 31.93 33.34
C GLY A 498 -5.71 32.46 32.69
N GLY A 499 -5.84 32.92 31.44
CA GLY A 499 -5.54 34.30 31.07
C GLY A 499 -4.09 34.77 30.84
N HIS A 500 -3.94 35.44 29.70
CA HIS A 500 -2.99 36.51 29.37
C HIS A 500 -1.58 36.20 28.80
N ARG A 501 -1.45 36.56 27.50
CA ARG A 501 -0.23 37.14 26.91
C ARG A 501 0.11 38.47 27.60
N PRO A 502 1.39 38.90 27.58
CA PRO A 502 1.73 39.97 26.63
C PRO A 502 3.13 39.85 25.97
N HIS A 503 3.31 40.68 24.95
CA HIS A 503 4.55 41.04 24.26
C HIS A 503 5.54 41.84 25.15
N ALA A 504 6.85 41.65 24.92
CA ALA A 504 7.92 42.68 24.80
C ALA A 504 9.28 41.94 24.70
N ARG A 505 10.07 42.07 23.61
CA ARG A 505 11.07 43.12 23.31
C ARG A 505 12.18 43.30 24.37
N GLY A 506 13.42 43.00 23.97
CA GLY A 506 14.59 43.86 24.21
C GLY A 506 15.71 43.33 25.11
N GLY A 507 16.96 43.47 24.63
CA GLY A 507 18.20 43.57 25.41
C GLY A 507 18.92 42.22 25.65
N SER A 508 20.06 41.94 25.01
CA SER A 508 21.42 42.49 25.22
C SER A 508 22.14 41.89 26.43
N ASP A 509 23.41 41.59 26.18
CA ASP A 509 24.51 41.29 27.10
C ASP A 509 24.73 39.87 27.64
N ASP A 510 25.78 39.29 27.07
CA ASP A 510 27.04 38.99 27.76
C ASP A 510 26.96 38.10 29.00
N ARG A 511 27.40 36.85 28.82
CA ARG A 511 28.25 36.16 29.81
C ARG A 511 28.92 34.91 29.23
N ARG A 512 30.23 35.07 29.03
CA ARG A 512 31.28 34.09 29.35
C ARG A 512 30.83 33.02 30.35
N CYS A 513 30.96 31.75 29.95
CA CYS A 513 31.32 30.67 30.85
C CYS A 513 32.30 29.74 30.14
N ASP A 514 33.52 29.73 30.66
CA ASP A 514 34.51 28.66 30.53
C ASP A 514 33.92 27.31 30.98
N GLY A 515 34.35 26.25 30.32
CA GLY A 515 33.98 24.87 30.70
C GLY A 515 34.77 23.85 29.91
N GLY A 516 36.00 23.57 30.37
CA GLY A 516 36.87 22.54 29.82
C GLY A 516 36.56 21.12 30.31
N HIS A 517 37.21 20.18 29.61
CA HIS A 517 37.55 18.79 29.96
C HIS A 517 36.48 17.69 29.99
N ALA A 518 36.63 16.71 29.08
CA ALA A 518 37.03 15.30 29.35
C ALA A 518 36.74 14.44 28.10
N ILE A 519 37.73 14.12 27.26
CA ILE A 519 38.47 12.84 27.21
C ILE A 519 37.62 11.59 27.50
N ALA A 520 37.22 10.88 26.44
CA ALA A 520 36.97 9.44 26.48
C ALA A 520 37.53 8.78 25.21
N ARG A 521 38.69 8.14 25.36
CA ARG A 521 39.33 7.29 24.35
C ARG A 521 38.64 5.92 24.30
N GLY A 522 37.99 5.58 23.20
CA GLY A 522 37.55 4.22 22.90
C GLY A 522 38.59 3.49 22.04
N ARG A 523 39.34 2.57 22.63
CA ARG A 523 40.29 1.68 21.96
C ARG A 523 39.56 0.52 21.26
N LEU A 524 39.96 0.30 20.02
CA LEU A 524 40.23 -0.98 19.35
C LEU A 524 39.62 -2.28 19.91
N ALA A 525 38.81 -2.93 19.08
CA ALA A 525 38.81 -4.38 18.96
C ALA A 525 38.75 -4.75 17.47
N ALA A 526 39.94 -4.99 16.90
CA ALA A 526 40.12 -5.57 15.58
C ALA A 526 39.70 -7.04 15.62
N ARG A 527 38.72 -7.43 14.79
CA ARG A 527 38.39 -8.83 14.54
C ARG A 527 38.90 -9.19 13.15
N ARG A 528 40.13 -9.70 13.10
CA ARG A 528 40.68 -10.47 11.98
C ARG A 528 39.73 -11.63 11.68
N ARG A 529 39.28 -11.72 10.44
CA ARG A 529 38.82 -12.98 9.84
C ARG A 529 39.69 -13.23 8.63
N ASP A 530 40.59 -14.19 8.80
CA ASP A 530 41.15 -14.99 7.73
C ASP A 530 40.03 -15.81 7.10
N ASP A 531 39.98 -15.81 5.77
CA ASP A 531 39.47 -16.85 4.87
C ASP A 531 39.84 -16.32 3.46
N GLY A 532 40.87 -16.83 2.79
CA GLY A 532 40.87 -18.19 2.26
C GLY A 532 40.46 -18.09 0.79
N GLY A 533 41.45 -18.00 -0.10
CA GLY A 533 41.23 -17.72 -1.51
C GLY A 533 40.61 -18.87 -2.30
N THR A 534 40.10 -18.52 -3.49
CA THR A 534 40.12 -19.40 -4.66
C THR A 534 40.09 -18.53 -5.91
N ALA A 535 41.14 -18.71 -6.72
CA ALA A 535 41.29 -18.16 -8.05
C ALA A 535 40.24 -18.76 -8.99
N GLY A 536 39.64 -17.91 -9.82
CA GLY A 536 38.72 -18.30 -10.90
C GLY A 536 39.03 -17.50 -12.16
N ARG A 537 40.04 -17.99 -12.89
CA ARG A 537 40.38 -17.63 -14.27
C ARG A 537 39.21 -18.01 -15.18
N PHE A 538 38.63 -17.06 -15.92
CA PHE A 538 37.88 -17.38 -17.15
C PHE A 538 38.09 -16.27 -18.20
N GLU A 539 38.84 -16.65 -19.23
CA GLU A 539 38.84 -16.05 -20.56
C GLU A 539 37.60 -16.54 -21.32
N ARG A 540 36.80 -15.62 -21.85
CA ARG A 540 36.40 -15.50 -23.27
C ARG A 540 35.35 -14.39 -23.42
#